data_AF-A0A177N4M9-F1
#
_entry.id   AF-A0A177N4M9-F1
#
_cell.length_a   1.000
_cell.length_b   1.000
_cell.length_c   1.000
_cell.angle_alpha   90.00
_cell.angle_beta   90.00
_cell.angle_gamma   90.00
#
_symmetry.space_group_name_H-M   'P 1'
#
loop_
_entity.id
_entity.type
_entity.pdbx_description
1 polymer ?
#
loop_
_entity_poly.entity_id
_entity_poly.type
_entity_poly.pdbx_seq_one_letter_code
_entity_poly.pdbx_strand_id
1 'polypeptide(L)'
;MSKTLAATLITTSSLLGGCVASGIYQPPQAPQTLDYSREVNANFDTAWTTITNVAGATFFNIKNFDKGSGLMTLEYDNIRGNVGSYVNCGEFASSQAPSKTSHPNPKSVINYMSINDIEMHLSGRANVMARPVSDSKTMVQVNSEYFLTVTKRIGDKTHKLGEWHFSSREPDTQTADVSYTPTRVTCQSSNKLENDFLTEVGARLPAGNVGTSQPAPDSAIAPVAKKKSRK
;
A
#
# COMPACT_ATOMS: atom_id res chain seq x y z
N MET A 1 83.22 36.92 -3.35
CA MET A 1 82.70 36.33 -2.09
C MET A 1 81.20 36.61 -2.04
N SER A 2 80.41 35.62 -2.44
CA SER A 2 78.96 35.71 -2.59
C SER A 2 78.25 35.38 -1.28
N LYS A 3 77.24 36.16 -0.90
CA LYS A 3 76.26 35.77 0.12
C LYS A 3 74.85 35.93 -0.46
N THR A 4 74.28 34.80 -0.83
CA THR A 4 72.94 34.67 -1.41
C THR A 4 71.90 34.71 -0.29
N LEU A 5 70.95 35.65 -0.36
CA LEU A 5 69.75 35.69 0.46
C LEU A 5 68.78 34.61 -0.03
N ALA A 6 68.47 33.64 0.83
CA ALA A 6 67.41 32.67 0.57
C ALA A 6 66.09 33.18 1.17
N ALA A 7 65.15 33.58 0.30
CA ALA A 7 63.79 33.92 0.66
C ALA A 7 62.93 32.64 0.62
N THR A 8 62.45 32.20 1.78
CA THR A 8 61.56 31.04 1.92
C THR A 8 60.14 31.45 1.52
N LEU A 9 59.67 31.04 0.33
CA LEU A 9 58.26 31.12 -0.06
C LEU A 9 57.43 30.14 0.79
N ILE A 10 56.49 30.67 1.57
CA ILE A 10 55.46 29.88 2.24
C ILE A 10 54.30 29.72 1.24
N THR A 11 54.22 28.58 0.58
CA THR A 11 53.13 28.23 -0.33
C THR A 11 51.95 27.69 0.48
N THR A 12 51.04 28.58 0.88
CA THR A 12 49.79 28.23 1.56
C THR A 12 48.85 27.53 0.56
N SER A 13 48.85 26.20 0.56
CA SER A 13 47.88 25.41 -0.21
C SER A 13 46.53 25.45 0.49
N SER A 14 45.68 26.39 0.08
CA SER A 14 44.26 26.42 0.46
C SER A 14 43.54 25.25 -0.19
N LEU A 15 43.45 24.13 0.53
CA LEU A 15 42.51 23.05 0.23
C LEU A 15 41.10 23.63 0.40
N LEU A 16 40.51 24.08 -0.72
CA LEU A 16 39.07 24.32 -0.82
C LEU A 16 38.37 22.96 -0.73
N GLY A 17 38.18 22.47 0.50
CA GLY A 17 37.22 21.42 0.81
C GLY A 17 35.82 21.99 0.58
N GLY A 18 35.34 21.91 -0.66
CA GLY A 18 33.93 22.11 -0.94
C GLY A 18 33.15 21.02 -0.22
N CYS A 19 32.55 21.35 0.92
CA CYS A 19 31.44 20.59 1.47
C CYS A 19 30.33 20.63 0.41
N VAL A 20 30.31 19.63 -0.47
CA VAL A 20 29.19 19.38 -1.36
C VAL A 20 27.99 19.20 -0.44
N ALA A 21 27.00 20.09 -0.51
CA ALA A 21 25.79 19.96 0.28
C ALA A 21 25.10 18.65 -0.15
N SER A 22 25.34 17.58 0.62
CA SER A 22 24.63 16.33 0.51
C SER A 22 23.21 16.56 1.01
N GLY A 23 22.22 16.14 0.22
CA GLY A 23 20.83 16.24 0.64
C GLY A 23 20.59 15.43 1.92
N ILE A 24 19.54 15.80 2.65
CA ILE A 24 19.19 15.19 3.93
C ILE A 24 17.98 14.29 3.72
N TYR A 25 18.14 13.00 4.02
CA TYR A 25 17.03 12.07 4.04
C TYR A 25 16.12 12.32 5.25
N GLN A 26 14.81 12.34 4.98
CA GLN A 26 13.75 12.51 5.96
C GLN A 26 12.87 11.25 5.91
N PRO A 27 12.92 10.37 6.93
CA PRO A 27 12.11 9.17 6.93
C PRO A 27 10.61 9.50 6.96
N PRO A 28 9.76 8.61 6.45
CA PRO A 28 8.33 8.82 6.49
C PRO A 28 7.85 8.95 7.93
N GLN A 29 6.93 9.89 8.17
CA GLN A 29 6.25 9.95 9.46
C GLN A 29 5.37 8.71 9.63
N ALA A 30 5.25 8.21 10.87
CA ALA A 30 4.33 7.14 11.16
C ALA A 30 2.91 7.51 10.69
N PRO A 31 2.16 6.58 10.07
CA PRO A 31 0.80 6.88 9.60
C PRO A 31 -0.05 7.42 10.76
N GLN A 32 -0.68 8.58 10.59
CA GLN A 32 -1.52 9.18 11.65
C GLN A 32 -2.83 8.43 11.84
N THR A 33 -3.31 7.73 10.81
CA THR A 33 -4.51 6.89 10.85
C THR A 33 -4.28 5.60 10.09
N LEU A 34 -4.58 4.48 10.75
CA LEU A 34 -4.50 3.15 10.17
C LEU A 34 -5.84 2.81 9.50
N ASP A 35 -6.00 3.19 8.22
CA ASP A 35 -7.23 2.95 7.43
C ASP A 35 -7.21 1.56 6.76
N TYR A 36 -7.08 0.53 7.58
CA TYR A 36 -7.07 -0.86 7.14
C TYR A 36 -8.30 -1.64 7.61
N SER A 37 -9.27 -0.97 8.24
CA SER A 37 -10.48 -1.57 8.78
C SER A 37 -11.67 -0.64 8.63
N ARG A 38 -12.81 -1.18 8.20
CA ARG A 38 -14.05 -0.41 8.01
C ARG A 38 -15.26 -1.24 8.41
N GLU A 39 -16.13 -0.64 9.20
CA GLU A 39 -17.47 -1.18 9.41
C GLU A 39 -18.34 -0.83 8.21
N VAL A 40 -19.01 -1.84 7.65
CA VAL A 40 -19.94 -1.67 6.54
C VAL A 40 -21.37 -1.99 6.97
N ASN A 41 -22.33 -1.23 6.44
CA ASN A 41 -23.75 -1.38 6.73
C ASN A 41 -24.39 -2.51 5.89
N ALA A 42 -23.87 -3.73 6.07
CA ALA A 42 -24.40 -4.94 5.47
C ALA A 42 -24.17 -6.14 6.38
N ASN A 43 -25.08 -7.11 6.31
CA ASN A 43 -24.89 -8.41 6.96
C ASN A 43 -23.68 -9.16 6.38
N PHE A 44 -23.21 -10.17 7.11
CA PHE A 44 -21.99 -10.89 6.74
C PHE A 44 -22.06 -11.50 5.33
N ASP A 45 -23.17 -12.13 4.96
CA ASP A 45 -23.30 -12.78 3.65
C ASP A 45 -23.22 -11.79 2.48
N THR A 46 -23.85 -10.63 2.64
CA THR A 46 -23.85 -9.57 1.64
C THR A 46 -22.47 -8.93 1.53
N ALA A 47 -21.85 -8.63 2.69
CA ALA A 47 -20.50 -8.08 2.74
C ALA A 47 -19.48 -9.07 2.14
N TRP A 48 -19.55 -10.36 2.49
CA TRP A 48 -18.66 -11.41 2.00
C TRP A 48 -18.77 -11.59 0.48
N THR A 49 -19.99 -11.62 -0.04
CA THR A 49 -20.24 -11.69 -1.49
C THR A 49 -19.64 -10.48 -2.20
N THR A 50 -19.81 -9.29 -1.62
CA THR A 50 -19.25 -8.04 -2.18
C THR A 50 -17.73 -8.04 -2.16
N ILE A 51 -17.10 -8.44 -1.04
CA ILE A 51 -15.65 -8.62 -0.90
C ILE A 51 -15.12 -9.55 -1.99
N THR A 52 -15.77 -10.70 -2.18
CA THR A 52 -15.36 -11.69 -3.20
C THR A 52 -15.44 -11.12 -4.61
N ASN A 53 -16.51 -10.37 -4.91
CA ASN A 53 -16.68 -9.72 -6.21
C ASN A 53 -15.65 -8.61 -6.45
N VAL A 54 -15.30 -7.82 -5.42
CA VAL A 54 -14.26 -6.79 -5.52
C VAL A 54 -12.89 -7.44 -5.71
N ALA A 55 -12.56 -8.45 -4.92
CA ALA A 55 -11.29 -9.17 -5.04
C ALA A 55 -11.12 -9.81 -6.43
N GLY A 56 -12.18 -10.42 -6.98
CA GLY A 56 -12.14 -11.01 -8.32
C GLY A 56 -12.12 -10.00 -9.48
N ALA A 57 -12.49 -8.75 -9.24
CA ALA A 57 -12.55 -7.68 -10.26
C ALA A 57 -11.35 -6.72 -10.22
N THR A 58 -10.42 -6.91 -9.29
CA THR A 58 -9.24 -6.04 -9.08
C THR A 58 -7.97 -6.76 -9.54
N PHE A 59 -6.80 -6.14 -9.33
CA PHE A 59 -5.51 -6.74 -9.70
C PHE A 59 -5.06 -7.89 -8.77
N PHE A 60 -5.89 -8.26 -7.79
CA PHE A 60 -5.61 -9.36 -6.89
C PHE A 60 -5.91 -10.71 -7.53
N ASN A 61 -5.09 -11.70 -7.19
CA ASN A 61 -5.37 -13.11 -7.40
C ASN A 61 -5.86 -13.70 -6.08
N ILE A 62 -7.06 -14.27 -6.06
CA ILE A 62 -7.56 -15.00 -4.88
C ILE A 62 -6.77 -16.30 -4.74
N LYS A 63 -6.05 -16.46 -3.63
CA LYS A 63 -5.24 -17.65 -3.35
C LYS A 63 -6.00 -18.66 -2.52
N ASN A 64 -6.70 -18.17 -1.51
CA ASN A 64 -7.55 -18.97 -0.65
C ASN A 64 -8.70 -18.10 -0.14
N PHE A 65 -9.85 -18.71 0.10
CA PHE A 65 -10.94 -18.06 0.82
C PHE A 65 -11.74 -19.12 1.57
N ASP A 66 -12.12 -18.78 2.81
CA ASP A 66 -12.99 -19.58 3.64
C ASP A 66 -14.07 -18.69 4.24
N LYS A 67 -15.30 -18.87 3.75
CA LYS A 67 -16.46 -18.13 4.24
C LYS A 67 -16.76 -18.44 5.70
N GLY A 68 -16.45 -19.65 6.19
CA GLY A 68 -16.71 -20.04 7.58
C GLY A 68 -15.88 -19.24 8.58
N SER A 69 -14.61 -19.01 8.28
CA SER A 69 -13.73 -18.14 9.08
C SER A 69 -13.81 -16.66 8.72
N GLY A 70 -14.44 -16.32 7.59
CA GLY A 70 -14.46 -14.96 7.05
C GLY A 70 -13.08 -14.48 6.60
N LEU A 71 -12.18 -15.40 6.24
CA LEU A 71 -10.81 -15.10 5.84
C LEU A 71 -10.63 -15.31 4.33
N MET A 72 -10.01 -14.33 3.67
CA MET A 72 -9.60 -14.41 2.28
C MET A 72 -8.15 -13.97 2.15
N THR A 73 -7.34 -14.77 1.47
CA THR A 73 -5.95 -14.43 1.15
C THR A 73 -5.84 -14.11 -0.33
N LEU A 74 -5.29 -12.93 -0.59
CA LEU A 74 -5.04 -12.36 -1.89
C LEU A 74 -3.54 -12.31 -2.14
N GLU A 75 -3.15 -12.46 -3.39
CA GLU A 75 -1.80 -12.14 -3.87
C GLU A 75 -1.88 -11.09 -4.95
N TYR A 76 -0.89 -10.21 -4.98
CA TYR A 76 -0.73 -9.25 -6.05
C TYR A 76 0.72 -9.26 -6.50
N ASP A 77 0.90 -9.14 -7.81
CA ASP A 77 2.22 -9.05 -8.42
C ASP A 77 2.22 -7.86 -9.36
N ASN A 78 3.31 -7.11 -9.30
CA ASN A 78 3.56 -5.91 -10.08
C ASN A 78 2.31 -5.03 -10.28
N ILE A 79 1.85 -4.35 -9.23
CA ILE A 79 0.68 -3.46 -9.32
C ILE A 79 0.91 -2.48 -10.49
N ARG A 80 0.16 -2.67 -11.58
CA ARG A 80 0.39 -1.95 -12.83
C ARG A 80 0.13 -0.47 -12.62
N GLY A 81 1.05 0.38 -13.09
CA GLY A 81 0.93 1.83 -13.05
C GLY A 81 1.75 2.46 -11.91
N ASN A 82 1.10 3.26 -11.07
CA ASN A 82 1.76 4.16 -10.12
C ASN A 82 2.11 3.44 -8.79
N VAL A 83 3.10 2.53 -8.83
CA VAL A 83 3.61 1.82 -7.63
C VAL A 83 3.95 2.78 -6.49
N GLY A 84 4.56 3.92 -6.81
CA GLY A 84 4.92 4.95 -5.83
C GLY A 84 3.73 5.57 -5.09
N SER A 85 2.49 5.40 -5.55
CA SER A 85 1.31 5.83 -4.79
C SER A 85 0.96 4.90 -3.62
N TYR A 86 1.45 3.66 -3.63
CA TYR A 86 1.16 2.65 -2.61
C TYR A 86 2.23 2.60 -1.52
N VAL A 87 3.42 3.16 -1.75
CA VAL A 87 4.55 3.10 -0.83
C VAL A 87 5.00 4.50 -0.43
N ASN A 88 5.35 4.68 0.84
CA ASN A 88 6.01 5.89 1.32
C ASN A 88 7.39 5.52 1.86
N CYS A 89 8.44 5.97 1.18
CA CYS A 89 9.83 5.79 1.62
C CYS A 89 10.46 7.06 2.20
N GLY A 90 9.66 8.10 2.48
CA GLY A 90 10.17 9.38 2.94
C GLY A 90 10.67 10.28 1.82
N GLU A 91 11.23 11.41 2.21
CA GLU A 91 11.68 12.48 1.32
C GLU A 91 13.19 12.68 1.37
N PHE A 92 13.73 13.29 0.32
CA PHE A 92 15.12 13.72 0.29
C PHE A 92 15.17 15.22 0.04
N ALA A 93 15.57 15.97 1.08
CA ALA A 93 15.73 17.41 1.00
C ALA A 93 17.10 17.73 0.38
N SER A 94 17.09 18.06 -0.91
CA SER A 94 18.27 18.43 -1.67
C SER A 94 18.06 19.76 -2.38
N SER A 95 19.15 20.53 -2.57
CA SER A 95 19.16 21.68 -3.47
C SER A 95 19.27 21.26 -4.94
N GLN A 96 19.67 20.01 -5.19
CA GLN A 96 19.74 19.41 -6.52
C GLN A 96 18.39 18.77 -6.84
N ALA A 97 17.86 19.02 -8.03
CA ALA A 97 16.66 18.34 -8.51
C ALA A 97 16.97 16.86 -8.79
N PRO A 98 16.01 15.94 -8.62
CA PRO A 98 16.20 14.55 -9.04
C PRO A 98 16.31 14.51 -10.56
N SER A 99 17.13 13.61 -11.09
CA SER A 99 17.29 13.49 -12.55
C SER A 99 16.02 12.95 -13.22
N LYS A 100 15.21 12.16 -12.49
CA LYS A 100 13.98 11.52 -12.96
C LYS A 100 12.95 11.43 -11.83
N THR A 101 11.67 11.40 -12.19
CA THR A 101 10.54 11.32 -11.25
C THR A 101 9.74 10.04 -11.50
N SER A 102 10.26 8.89 -11.09
CA SER A 102 9.53 7.61 -11.16
C SER A 102 8.47 7.50 -10.06
N HIS A 103 8.67 8.19 -8.95
CA HIS A 103 7.71 8.30 -7.86
C HIS A 103 6.85 9.58 -8.02
N PRO A 104 5.53 9.52 -7.76
CA PRO A 104 4.61 10.65 -7.98
C PRO A 104 4.92 11.87 -7.09
N ASN A 105 5.36 11.64 -5.85
CA ASN A 105 5.96 12.71 -5.04
C ASN A 105 7.36 13.05 -5.58
N PRO A 106 7.61 14.26 -6.11
CA PRO A 106 8.92 14.64 -6.65
C PRO A 106 10.02 14.65 -5.59
N LYS A 107 9.69 14.85 -4.32
CA LYS A 107 10.63 14.84 -3.20
C LYS A 107 10.94 13.45 -2.66
N SER A 108 10.26 12.41 -3.14
CA SER A 108 10.48 11.04 -2.67
C SER A 108 11.95 10.64 -2.79
N VAL A 109 12.48 10.03 -1.74
CA VAL A 109 13.87 9.55 -1.72
C VAL A 109 14.18 8.59 -2.86
N ILE A 110 13.18 7.85 -3.34
CA ILE A 110 13.30 6.90 -4.46
C ILE A 110 13.78 7.61 -5.73
N ASN A 111 13.34 8.85 -5.97
CA ASN A 111 13.76 9.64 -7.14
C ASN A 111 15.24 10.07 -7.10
N TYR A 112 15.89 9.96 -5.95
CA TYR A 112 17.30 10.31 -5.74
C TYR A 112 18.23 9.08 -5.66
N MET A 113 17.71 7.87 -5.83
CA MET A 113 18.51 6.64 -5.81
C MET A 113 19.34 6.44 -7.09
N SER A 114 18.93 7.05 -8.21
CA SER A 114 19.68 6.96 -9.45
C SER A 114 19.46 8.16 -10.36
N ILE A 115 20.47 8.44 -11.19
CA ILE A 115 20.38 9.39 -12.31
C ILE A 115 19.76 8.75 -13.57
N ASN A 116 19.71 7.42 -13.62
CA ASN A 116 19.10 6.65 -14.71
C ASN A 116 17.61 6.41 -14.44
N ASP A 117 16.88 5.97 -15.45
CA ASP A 117 15.51 5.52 -15.26
C ASP A 117 15.47 4.33 -14.28
N ILE A 118 14.60 4.45 -13.28
CA ILE A 118 14.36 3.42 -12.27
C ILE A 118 12.97 2.82 -12.46
N GLU A 119 12.87 1.53 -12.21
CA GLU A 119 11.64 0.75 -12.24
C GLU A 119 11.33 0.30 -10.81
N MET A 120 10.10 0.54 -10.39
CA MET A 120 9.56 0.09 -9.11
C MET A 120 8.66 -1.13 -9.36
N HIS A 121 8.92 -2.21 -8.65
CA HIS A 121 8.11 -3.42 -8.68
C HIS A 121 7.55 -3.66 -7.29
N LEU A 122 6.22 -3.76 -7.16
CA LEU A 122 5.56 -4.02 -5.89
C LEU A 122 4.66 -5.25 -6.00
N SER A 123 4.97 -6.24 -5.19
CA SER A 123 4.21 -7.48 -5.06
C SER A 123 3.93 -7.78 -3.59
N GLY A 124 3.09 -8.77 -3.30
CA GLY A 124 2.82 -9.15 -1.94
C GLY A 124 1.56 -9.98 -1.74
N ARG A 125 1.14 -10.05 -0.48
CA ARG A 125 -0.04 -10.79 -0.02
C ARG A 125 -0.93 -9.88 0.80
N ALA A 126 -2.24 -10.01 0.67
CA ALA A 126 -3.20 -9.31 1.51
C ALA A 126 -4.18 -10.30 2.14
N ASN A 127 -4.37 -10.21 3.45
CA ASN A 127 -5.39 -10.96 4.16
C ASN A 127 -6.60 -10.04 4.41
N VAL A 128 -7.74 -10.43 3.87
CA VAL A 128 -9.03 -9.78 4.10
C VAL A 128 -9.80 -10.61 5.11
N MET A 129 -10.30 -9.95 6.15
CA MET A 129 -11.10 -10.56 7.21
C MET A 129 -12.44 -9.85 7.31
N ALA A 130 -13.53 -10.62 7.26
CA ALA A 130 -14.89 -10.15 7.50
C ALA A 130 -15.42 -10.77 8.78
N ARG A 131 -15.97 -9.96 9.69
CA ARG A 131 -16.58 -10.43 10.94
C ARG A 131 -17.92 -9.74 11.18
N PRO A 132 -19.00 -10.48 11.48
CA PRO A 132 -20.26 -9.85 11.86
C PRO A 132 -20.06 -9.04 13.14
N VAL A 133 -20.55 -7.79 13.13
CA VAL A 133 -20.66 -6.93 14.33
C VAL A 133 -22.09 -6.96 14.86
N SER A 134 -23.07 -7.07 13.95
CA SER A 134 -24.49 -7.31 14.24
C SER A 134 -25.15 -7.96 13.02
N ASP A 135 -26.44 -8.25 13.09
CA ASP A 135 -27.21 -8.81 11.97
C ASP A 135 -27.23 -7.92 10.72
N SER A 136 -26.90 -6.62 10.85
CA SER A 136 -26.91 -5.65 9.74
C SER A 136 -25.55 -5.01 9.47
N LYS A 137 -24.50 -5.40 10.20
CA LYS A 137 -23.18 -4.76 10.13
C LYS A 137 -22.05 -5.78 10.13
N THR A 138 -21.06 -5.54 9.30
CA THR A 138 -19.86 -6.37 9.18
C THR A 138 -18.63 -5.50 9.29
N MET A 139 -17.67 -5.92 10.10
CA MET A 139 -16.33 -5.34 10.12
C MET A 139 -15.51 -6.00 9.02
N VAL A 140 -14.93 -5.20 8.13
CA VAL A 140 -14.01 -5.67 7.09
C VAL A 140 -12.63 -5.09 7.40
N GLN A 141 -11.62 -5.96 7.44
CA GLN A 141 -10.25 -5.59 7.71
C GLN A 141 -9.34 -6.15 6.60
N VAL A 142 -8.39 -5.36 6.14
CA VAL A 142 -7.37 -5.77 5.18
C VAL A 142 -6.01 -5.63 5.87
N ASN A 143 -5.11 -6.59 5.68
CA ASN A 143 -3.75 -6.47 6.18
C ASN A 143 -2.79 -7.06 5.15
N SER A 144 -1.87 -6.24 4.67
CA SER A 144 -1.03 -6.57 3.53
C SER A 144 0.44 -6.65 3.94
N GLU A 145 1.13 -7.64 3.39
CA GLU A 145 2.57 -7.72 3.29
C GLU A 145 2.99 -7.23 1.91
N TYR A 146 4.03 -6.41 1.87
CA TYR A 146 4.55 -5.75 0.69
C TYR A 146 6.01 -6.16 0.46
N PHE A 147 6.34 -6.45 -0.79
CA PHE A 147 7.69 -6.65 -1.29
C PHE A 147 7.95 -5.62 -2.38
N LEU A 148 8.69 -4.57 -2.03
CA LEU A 148 9.10 -3.52 -2.96
C LEU A 148 10.51 -3.83 -3.46
N THR A 149 10.70 -3.86 -4.78
CA THR A 149 12.01 -3.84 -5.41
C THR A 149 12.15 -2.60 -6.26
N VAL A 150 13.28 -1.91 -6.13
CA VAL A 150 13.63 -0.77 -7.00
C VAL A 150 14.86 -1.16 -7.80
N THR A 151 14.77 -1.05 -9.11
CA THR A 151 15.85 -1.42 -10.03
C THR A 151 16.16 -0.30 -11.01
N LYS A 152 17.33 -0.35 -11.63
CA LYS A 152 17.69 0.47 -12.79
C LYS A 152 18.15 -0.44 -13.92
N ARG A 153 17.92 -0.02 -15.15
CA ARG A 153 18.46 -0.69 -16.33
C ARG A 153 19.73 0.01 -16.80
N ILE A 154 20.82 -0.75 -17.01
CA ILE A 154 22.06 -0.27 -17.60
C ILE A 154 22.39 -1.19 -18.78
N GLY A 155 22.20 -0.69 -20.00
CA GLY A 155 22.24 -1.53 -21.21
C GLY A 155 21.21 -2.65 -21.13
N ASP A 156 21.67 -3.90 -21.19
CA ASP A 156 20.81 -5.09 -21.07
C ASP A 156 20.72 -5.69 -19.68
N LYS A 157 21.39 -5.08 -18.69
CA LYS A 157 21.41 -5.59 -17.31
C LYS A 157 20.50 -4.78 -16.40
N THR A 158 19.73 -5.49 -15.58
CA THR A 158 18.96 -4.91 -14.48
C THR A 158 19.79 -4.95 -13.21
N HIS A 159 19.94 -3.79 -12.57
CA HIS A 159 20.65 -3.64 -11.31
C HIS A 159 19.65 -3.29 -10.20
N LYS A 160 19.65 -4.07 -9.11
CA LYS A 160 18.84 -3.78 -7.92
C LYS A 160 19.45 -2.61 -7.16
N LEU A 161 18.64 -1.59 -6.89
CA LEU A 161 19.00 -0.41 -6.10
C LEU A 161 18.57 -0.54 -4.65
N GLY A 162 17.46 -1.23 -4.41
CA GLY A 162 16.95 -1.48 -3.07
C GLY A 162 15.81 -2.49 -3.09
N GLU A 163 15.56 -3.08 -1.93
CA GLU A 163 14.51 -4.05 -1.68
C GLU A 163 14.00 -3.84 -0.26
N TRP A 164 12.68 -3.83 -0.06
CA TRP A 164 12.06 -3.62 1.25
C TRP A 164 10.87 -4.54 1.45
N HIS A 165 10.74 -5.06 2.67
CA HIS A 165 9.73 -6.02 3.08
C HIS A 165 8.96 -5.49 4.28
N PHE A 166 7.81 -4.86 4.05
CA PHE A 166 7.04 -4.19 5.08
C PHE A 166 5.58 -4.63 5.08
N SER A 167 4.81 -4.26 6.09
CA SER A 167 3.38 -4.53 6.16
C SER A 167 2.55 -3.23 6.17
N SER A 168 1.23 -3.35 6.22
CA SER A 168 0.34 -2.19 6.44
C SER A 168 0.64 -1.45 7.76
N ARG A 169 1.38 -2.08 8.70
CA ARG A 169 1.62 -1.54 10.05
C ARG A 169 3.09 -1.34 10.38
N GLU A 170 3.94 -2.20 9.85
CA GLU A 170 5.35 -2.25 10.21
C GLU A 170 6.19 -1.80 9.04
N PRO A 171 6.99 -0.73 9.20
CA PRO A 171 7.92 -0.29 8.17
C PRO A 171 9.12 -1.23 8.09
N ASP A 172 9.86 -1.16 6.99
CA ASP A 172 11.16 -1.80 6.85
C ASP A 172 12.24 -0.76 6.54
N THR A 173 13.44 -0.96 7.08
CA THR A 173 14.57 -0.05 6.90
C THR A 173 15.77 -0.81 6.37
N GLN A 174 16.21 -0.45 5.17
CA GLN A 174 17.35 -1.05 4.49
C GLN A 174 18.36 0.02 4.09
N THR A 175 19.62 -0.39 3.95
CA THR A 175 20.65 0.50 3.42
C THR A 175 20.58 0.51 1.89
N ALA A 176 20.45 1.69 1.30
CA ALA A 176 20.49 1.88 -0.14
C ALA A 176 21.23 3.18 -0.48
N ASP A 177 21.82 3.24 -1.67
CA ASP A 177 22.50 4.45 -2.12
C ASP A 177 21.48 5.51 -2.54
N VAL A 178 21.54 6.66 -1.90
CA VAL A 178 20.76 7.87 -2.23
C VAL A 178 21.75 8.96 -2.56
N SER A 179 21.68 9.50 -3.77
CA SER A 179 22.65 10.48 -4.27
C SER A 179 24.10 10.05 -4.04
N TYR A 180 24.41 8.78 -4.38
CA TYR A 180 25.73 8.15 -4.22
C TYR A 180 26.22 7.98 -2.77
N THR A 181 25.34 8.19 -1.79
CA THR A 181 25.66 8.04 -0.37
C THR A 181 24.84 6.89 0.24
N PRO A 182 25.49 5.91 0.90
CA PRO A 182 24.78 4.87 1.63
C PRO A 182 23.88 5.49 2.69
N THR A 183 22.57 5.25 2.59
CA THR A 183 21.55 5.85 3.44
C THR A 183 20.62 4.76 3.98
N ARG A 184 20.23 4.87 5.26
CA ARG A 184 19.21 3.98 5.85
C ARG A 184 17.82 4.45 5.44
N VAL A 185 17.29 3.86 4.38
CA VAL A 185 15.99 4.22 3.81
C VAL A 185 14.90 3.34 4.42
N THR A 186 13.86 3.99 4.93
CA THR A 186 12.71 3.36 5.58
C THR A 186 11.51 3.46 4.64
N CYS A 187 10.96 2.31 4.24
CA CYS A 187 9.74 2.23 3.44
C CYS A 187 8.60 1.66 4.27
N GLN A 188 7.41 2.22 4.08
CA GLN A 188 6.18 1.78 4.74
C GLN A 188 4.99 1.88 3.79
N SER A 189 3.90 1.20 4.13
CA SER A 189 2.64 1.34 3.38
C SER A 189 2.08 2.76 3.45
N SER A 190 1.55 3.24 2.33
CA SER A 190 0.69 4.44 2.31
C SER A 190 -0.73 4.18 2.82
N ASN A 191 -1.08 2.91 3.05
CA ASN A 191 -2.44 2.38 3.26
C ASN A 191 -3.40 2.60 2.08
N LYS A 192 -2.92 3.07 0.93
CA LYS A 192 -3.76 3.33 -0.23
C LYS A 192 -4.42 2.06 -0.78
N LEU A 193 -3.68 0.95 -0.82
CA LEU A 193 -4.20 -0.32 -1.35
C LEU A 193 -5.37 -0.84 -0.50
N GLU A 194 -5.22 -0.82 0.82
CA GLU A 194 -6.27 -1.22 1.76
C GLU A 194 -7.48 -0.29 1.67
N ASN A 195 -7.24 1.02 1.65
CA ASN A 195 -8.32 2.00 1.57
C ASN A 195 -9.07 1.93 0.23
N ASP A 196 -8.37 1.79 -0.89
CA ASP A 196 -8.99 1.62 -2.21
C ASP A 196 -9.90 0.38 -2.21
N PHE A 197 -9.42 -0.74 -1.68
CA PHE A 197 -10.21 -1.97 -1.56
C PHE A 197 -11.45 -1.79 -0.68
N LEU A 198 -11.29 -1.23 0.52
CA LEU A 198 -12.40 -1.00 1.46
C LEU A 198 -13.42 0.01 0.93
N THR A 199 -12.95 1.00 0.18
CA THR A 199 -13.81 1.99 -0.48
C THR A 199 -14.62 1.33 -1.58
N GLU A 200 -14.01 0.50 -2.41
CA GLU A 200 -14.72 -0.22 -3.47
C GLU A 200 -15.73 -1.22 -2.89
N VAL A 201 -15.38 -1.93 -1.81
CA VAL A 201 -16.34 -2.78 -1.09
C VAL A 201 -17.53 -1.95 -0.61
N GLY A 202 -17.28 -0.83 0.06
CA GLY A 202 -18.34 0.06 0.54
C GLY A 202 -19.23 0.61 -0.58
N ALA A 203 -18.64 0.98 -1.71
CA ALA A 203 -19.34 1.54 -2.87
C ALA A 203 -20.23 0.52 -3.60
N ARG A 204 -19.86 -0.76 -3.58
CA ARG A 204 -20.62 -1.85 -4.23
C ARG A 204 -21.66 -2.50 -3.33
N LEU A 205 -21.73 -2.10 -2.06
CA LEU A 205 -22.81 -2.57 -1.22
C LEU A 205 -24.14 -2.02 -1.73
N PRO A 206 -25.20 -2.84 -1.75
CA PRO A 206 -26.51 -2.36 -2.12
C PRO A 206 -26.88 -1.21 -1.17
N ALA A 207 -27.25 -0.05 -1.75
CA ALA A 207 -27.85 1.04 -0.99
C ALA A 207 -29.01 0.45 -0.19
N GLY A 208 -29.05 0.71 1.11
CA GLY A 208 -29.95 0.04 2.04
C GLY A 208 -31.41 0.12 1.58
N ASN A 209 -31.88 -0.92 0.90
CA ASN A 209 -33.27 -1.31 1.01
C ASN A 209 -33.39 -1.89 2.41
N VAL A 210 -33.82 -1.03 3.34
CA VAL A 210 -34.63 -1.48 4.46
C VAL A 210 -35.72 -2.33 3.81
N GLY A 211 -35.54 -3.64 3.85
CA GLY A 211 -36.60 -4.57 3.50
C GLY A 211 -37.74 -4.27 4.43
N THR A 212 -38.73 -3.53 3.93
CA THR A 212 -40.09 -3.59 4.42
C THR A 212 -40.39 -5.07 4.59
N SER A 213 -40.64 -5.48 5.83
CA SER A 213 -41.25 -6.76 6.13
C SER A 213 -42.48 -6.90 5.26
N GLN A 214 -42.34 -7.65 4.16
CA GLN A 214 -43.49 -8.14 3.43
C GLN A 214 -44.23 -9.03 4.44
N PRO A 215 -45.50 -8.71 4.80
CA PRO A 215 -46.24 -9.58 5.68
C PRO A 215 -46.27 -10.97 5.06
N ALA A 216 -46.03 -11.99 5.88
CA ALA A 216 -46.18 -13.38 5.48
C ALA A 216 -47.52 -13.53 4.73
N PRO A 217 -47.56 -14.24 3.58
CA PRO A 217 -48.84 -14.53 2.96
C PRO A 217 -49.68 -15.29 3.97
N ASP A 218 -50.83 -14.71 4.32
CA ASP A 218 -51.82 -15.31 5.20
C ASP A 218 -52.01 -16.77 4.82
N SER A 219 -51.72 -17.64 5.78
CA SER A 219 -52.05 -19.05 5.75
C SER A 219 -53.51 -19.19 5.33
N ALA A 220 -53.73 -19.73 4.13
CA ALA A 220 -55.05 -20.07 3.65
C ALA A 220 -55.77 -20.93 4.69
N ILE A 221 -56.82 -20.36 5.29
CA ILE A 221 -57.73 -21.06 6.18
C ILE A 221 -58.37 -22.19 5.38
N ALA A 222 -58.03 -23.43 5.72
CA ALA A 222 -58.67 -24.62 5.15
C ALA A 222 -60.19 -24.59 5.44
N PRO A 223 -61.04 -24.90 4.45
CA PRO A 223 -62.48 -24.94 4.67
C PRO A 223 -62.84 -26.14 5.56
N VAL A 224 -63.56 -25.85 6.64
CA VAL A 224 -64.16 -26.82 7.56
C VAL A 224 -65.13 -27.72 6.80
N ALA A 225 -64.81 -29.02 6.73
CA ALA A 225 -65.71 -30.04 6.22
C ALA A 225 -66.94 -30.16 7.14
N LYS A 226 -68.12 -29.78 6.64
CA LYS A 226 -69.40 -30.05 7.28
C LYS A 226 -69.66 -31.56 7.26
N LYS A 227 -69.57 -32.19 8.44
CA LYS A 227 -70.09 -33.53 8.73
C LYS A 227 -71.59 -33.57 8.38
N LYS A 228 -71.98 -34.30 7.34
CA LYS A 228 -73.38 -34.71 7.14
C LYS A 228 -73.72 -35.77 8.20
N SER A 229 -74.59 -35.40 9.12
CA SER A 229 -75.31 -36.33 9.99
C SER A 229 -76.80 -36.24 9.65
N ARG A 230 -77.38 -37.35 9.22
CA ARG A 230 -78.80 -37.73 9.29
C ARG A 230 -78.83 -39.23 8.92
N LYS A 231 -79.14 -40.11 9.87
CA LYS A 231 -80.49 -40.57 10.27
C LYS A 231 -81.25 -41.11 9.07
#